data_AF-H5UW77-F1
#
_entry.id   AF-H5UW77-F1
#
_cell.length_a   1.000
_cell.length_b   1.000
_cell.length_c   1.000
_cell.angle_alpha   90.00
_cell.angle_beta   90.00
_cell.angle_gamma   90.00
#
_symmetry.space_group_name_H-M   'P 1'
#
loop_
_entity.id
_entity.type
_entity.pdbx_description
1 polymer ?
#
loop_
_entity_poly.entity_id
_entity_poly.type
_entity_poly.pdbx_seq_one_letter_code
_entity_poly.pdbx_strand_id
1 'polypeptide(L)' 'MPPSIKKVFTWIFWIFVLWAIFTSPNKAADIIVTIWEIIVNGLNAIATFFDQLLTAF' A
#
# COMPACT_ATOMS: atom_id res chain seq x y z
N MET A 1 5.96 26.39 4.65
CA MET A 1 6.36 26.17 3.24
C MET A 1 5.47 27.02 2.35
N PRO A 2 6.03 27.84 1.44
CA PRO A 2 5.25 28.57 0.44
C PRO A 2 4.30 27.62 -0.31
N PRO A 3 3.04 28.00 -0.59
CA PRO A 3 2.05 27.15 -1.26
C PRO A 3 2.54 26.58 -2.60
N SER A 4 3.36 27.37 -3.30
CA SER A 4 3.94 27.03 -4.60
C SER A 4 4.87 25.81 -4.54
N ILE A 5 5.64 25.65 -3.46
CA ILE A 5 6.60 24.55 -3.32
C ILE A 5 5.86 23.22 -3.17
N LYS A 6 4.84 23.16 -2.31
CA LYS A 6 4.05 21.93 -2.13
C LYS A 6 3.45 21.45 -3.45
N LYS A 7 2.88 22.36 -4.25
CA LYS A 7 2.27 22.03 -5.55
C LYS A 7 3.29 21.44 -6.53
N VAL A 8 4.48 22.01 -6.61
CA VAL A 8 5.56 21.52 -7.49
C VAL A 8 6.02 20.13 -7.07
N PHE A 9 6.26 19.91 -5.78
CA PHE A 9 6.65 18.59 -5.27
C PHE A 9 5.58 17.52 -5.51
N THR A 10 4.30 17.84 -5.29
CA THR A 10 3.19 16.93 -5.59
C THR A 10 3.15 16.57 -7.08
N TRP A 11 3.36 17.55 -7.97
CA TRP A 11 3.38 17.29 -9.41
C TRP A 11 4.57 16.42 -9.84
N ILE A 12 5.77 16.71 -9.32
CA ILE A 12 6.97 15.89 -9.57
C ILE A 12 6.76 14.46 -9.09
N PHE A 13 6.16 14.30 -7.90
CA PHE A 13 5.84 12.98 -7.35
C PHE A 13 4.93 12.18 -8.29
N TRP A 14 3.84 12.77 -8.79
CA TRP A 14 2.94 12.08 -9.71
C TRP A 14 3.62 11.70 -11.03
N ILE A 15 4.43 12.58 -11.60
CA ILE A 15 5.21 12.27 -12.81
C ILE A 15 6.15 11.08 -12.53
N PHE A 16 6.83 11.09 -11.40
CA PHE A 16 7.74 10.02 -11.00
C PHE A 16 7.00 8.68 -10.82
N VAL A 17 5.83 8.69 -10.18
CA VAL A 17 5.00 7.48 -10.01
C VAL A 17 4.61 6.88 -11.35
N LEU A 18 4.09 7.70 -12.28
CA LEU A 18 3.74 7.23 -13.62
C LEU A 18 4.96 6.67 -14.36
N TRP A 19 6.09 7.40 -14.33
CA TRP A 19 7.33 6.95 -14.95
C TRP A 19 7.85 5.64 -14.37
N ALA A 20 7.79 5.45 -13.05
CA ALA A 20 8.22 4.23 -12.36
C ALA A 20 7.38 3.03 -12.77
N ILE A 21 6.06 3.20 -12.92
CA ILE A 21 5.14 2.17 -13.40
C ILE A 21 5.50 1.76 -14.83
N PHE A 22 5.76 2.71 -15.73
CA PHE A 22 6.11 2.39 -17.13
C PHE A 22 7.52 1.80 -17.28
N THR A 23 8.49 2.27 -16.49
CA THR A 23 9.90 1.86 -16.60
C THR A 23 10.16 0.53 -15.91
N SER A 24 9.42 0.22 -14.84
CA SER A 24 9.61 -1.00 -14.05
C SER A 24 8.28 -1.51 -13.51
N PRO A 25 7.38 -2.00 -14.40
CA PRO A 25 6.04 -2.45 -14.03
C PRO A 25 6.07 -3.59 -13.00
N ASN A 26 7.05 -4.50 -13.11
CA ASN A 26 7.19 -5.60 -12.16
C ASN A 26 7.45 -5.10 -10.74
N LYS A 27 8.37 -4.14 -10.57
CA LYS A 27 8.67 -3.56 -9.24
C LYS A 27 7.46 -2.86 -8.65
N ALA A 28 6.69 -2.14 -9.47
CA ALA A 28 5.46 -1.49 -9.02
C ALA A 28 4.40 -2.52 -8.59
N ALA A 29 4.25 -3.61 -9.35
CA ALA A 29 3.36 -4.72 -9.01
C ALA A 29 3.77 -5.40 -7.69
N ASP A 30 5.06 -5.68 -7.51
CA ASP A 30 5.58 -6.29 -6.27
C ASP A 30 5.25 -5.47 -5.03
N ILE A 31 5.36 -4.13 -5.11
CA ILE A 31 5.01 -3.22 -4.02
C ILE A 31 3.52 -3.32 -3.67
N ILE A 32 2.65 -3.28 -4.69
CA ILE A 32 1.20 -3.35 -4.49
C ILE A 32 0.79 -4.70 -3.90
N VAL A 33 1.36 -5.80 -4.43
CA VAL A 33 1.13 -7.16 -3.92
C VAL A 33 1.57 -7.26 -2.46
N THR A 34 2.76 -6.76 -2.14
CA THR A 34 3.29 -6.77 -0.76
C THR A 34 2.35 -6.01 0.19
N ILE A 35 1.88 -4.83 -0.20
CA ILE A 35 0.92 -4.04 0.61
C ILE A 35 -0.38 -4.83 0.81
N TRP A 36 -0.88 -5.45 -0.25
CA TRP A 36 -2.12 -6.24 -0.19
C TRP A 36 -1.98 -7.45 0.74
N GLU A 37 -0.88 -8.18 0.66
CA GLU A 37 -0.57 -9.31 1.53
C GLU A 37 -0.53 -8.89 2.99
N ILE A 38 0.09 -7.75 3.33
CA ILE A 38 0.12 -7.23 4.70
C ILE A 38 -1.30 -6.99 5.22
N ILE A 39 -2.16 -6.36 4.40
CA ILE A 39 -3.54 -6.07 4.78
C ILE A 39 -4.32 -7.37 5.00
N VAL A 40 -4.27 -8.30 4.05
CA VAL A 40 -5.00 -9.57 4.12
C VAL A 40 -4.51 -10.42 5.29
N ASN A 41 -3.20 -10.50 5.50
CA ASN A 41 -2.62 -11.24 6.63
C ASN A 41 -3.04 -10.62 7.97
N GLY A 42 -3.06 -9.30 8.08
CA GLY A 42 -3.56 -8.60 9.26
C GLY A 42 -5.04 -8.91 9.53
N LEU A 43 -5.87 -8.87 8.50
CA LEU A 43 -7.29 -9.22 8.61
C LEU A 43 -7.50 -10.69 8.99
N ASN A 44 -6.75 -11.61 8.39
CA ASN A 44 -6.81 -13.04 8.72
C ASN A 44 -6.37 -13.32 10.16
N ALA A 45 -5.36 -12.61 10.67
CA ALA A 45 -4.95 -12.73 12.06
C ALA A 45 -6.07 -12.30 13.03
N ILE A 46 -6.79 -11.22 12.69
CA ILE A 46 -7.94 -10.75 13.46
C ILE A 46 -9.09 -11.78 13.40
N ALA A 47 -9.42 -12.28 12.20
CA ALA A 47 -10.45 -13.30 12.04
C ALA A 47 -10.14 -14.56 12.86
N THR A 48 -8.90 -15.05 12.75
CA THR A 48 -8.42 -16.22 13.51
C THR A 48 -8.53 -16.00 15.02
N PHE A 49 -8.21 -14.81 15.51
CA PHE A 49 -8.37 -14.47 16.92
C PHE A 49 -9.82 -14.57 17.38
N PHE A 50 -10.77 -14.03 16.61
CA PHE A 50 -12.19 -14.13 16.95
C PHE A 50 -12.73 -15.56 16.84
N ASP A 51 -12.32 -16.33 15.83
CA ASP A 51 -12.69 -17.74 15.71
C ASP A 51 -12.23 -18.53 16.94
N GLN A 52 -11.00 -18.29 17.41
CA GLN A 52 -10.49 -18.89 18.65
C GLN A 52 -11.30 -18.48 19.87
N LEU A 53 -11.70 -17.22 19.99
CA LEU A 53 -12.54 -16.76 21.10
C LEU A 53 -13.93 -17.39 21.07
N LEU A 54 -14.59 -17.42 19.91
CA LEU A 54 -15.96 -17.91 19.77
C LEU A 54 -16.05 -19.43 19.92
N THR A 55 -15.00 -20.16 19.52
CA THR A 55 -14.94 -21.62 19.63
C THR A 55 -14.48 -22.08 21.03
N ALA A 56 -13.94 -21.17 21.86
CA ALA A 56 -13.51 -21.46 23.22
C ALA A 56 -14.65 -21.41 24.27
N PHE A 57 -15.88 -21.08 23.86
CA PHE A 57 -17.10 -21.15 24.66
C PHE A 57 -18.01 -22.28 24.17
#